data_AF-A0A847A1S1-F1
#
_entry.id   AF-A0A847A1S1-F1
#
_cell.length_a   1.000
_cell.length_b   1.000
_cell.length_c   1.000
_cell.angle_alpha   90.00
_cell.angle_beta   90.00
_cell.angle_gamma   90.00
#
_symmetry.space_group_name_H-M   'P 1'
#
loop_
_entity.id
_entity.type
_entity.pdbx_description
1 polymer ?
#
loop_
_entity_poly.entity_id
_entity_poly.type
_entity_poly.pdbx_seq_one_letter_code
_entity_poly.pdbx_strand_id
1 'polypeptide(L)'
;MRKELEGWMMELKIEELWYSTRQDDWLIAENCYWNQVSDANRNLEKSLEMLNPDDIKHMNVETFYLFLHDTYFVWKYTAKNRLATTRAQLKRHLTDITTLAEIQNELFSFDKAQIRTGLEIASRIRGLGIAGASGLLSVLFPDYFGTVDQFVVKSLLRINELNELENLVRMRPEALTLADGVVLE
;
A
#
# COMPACT_ATOMS: atom_id res chain seq x y z
N MET A 1 33.62 9.07 -32.00
CA MET A 1 32.35 8.71 -32.68
C MET A 1 31.61 7.67 -31.83
N ARG A 2 30.98 8.14 -30.76
CA ARG A 2 30.05 7.50 -29.80
C ARG A 2 29.52 8.68 -28.94
N LYS A 3 28.92 9.73 -29.51
CA LYS A 3 27.57 9.85 -30.06
C LYS A 3 26.49 9.12 -29.25
N GLU A 4 25.81 9.91 -28.43
CA GLU A 4 24.34 10.08 -28.48
C GLU A 4 23.44 8.94 -27.94
N LEU A 5 23.73 8.39 -26.76
CA LEU A 5 22.75 7.57 -26.02
C LEU A 5 22.75 7.82 -24.49
N GLU A 6 23.08 9.03 -24.06
CA GLU A 6 22.51 9.54 -22.80
C GLU A 6 21.12 10.06 -23.13
N GLY A 7 20.23 9.13 -23.45
CA GLY A 7 18.81 9.40 -23.60
C GLY A 7 18.34 9.98 -22.28
N TRP A 8 17.89 11.23 -22.34
CA TRP A 8 17.17 11.86 -21.25
C TRP A 8 16.04 10.92 -20.89
N MET A 9 16.19 10.19 -19.79
CA MET A 9 15.07 9.45 -19.22
C MET A 9 14.18 10.55 -18.66
N MET A 10 13.28 11.07 -19.51
CA MET A 10 12.30 12.06 -19.09
C MET A 10 11.47 11.37 -18.02
N GLU A 11 11.67 11.79 -16.78
CA GLU A 11 10.75 11.49 -15.71
C GLU A 11 9.43 12.16 -16.09
N LEU A 12 8.52 11.39 -16.69
CA LEU A 12 7.18 11.85 -17.00
C LEU A 12 6.51 12.26 -15.69
N LYS A 13 5.94 13.46 -15.68
CA LYS A 13 5.23 13.92 -14.49
C LYS A 13 3.92 13.14 -14.37
N ILE A 14 3.39 13.01 -13.16
CA ILE A 14 2.16 12.24 -12.94
C ILE A 14 0.98 12.79 -13.75
N GLU A 15 0.88 14.11 -13.92
CA GLU A 15 -0.15 14.74 -14.75
C GLU A 15 -0.05 14.41 -16.24
N GLU A 16 1.12 14.01 -16.73
CA GLU A 16 1.32 13.53 -18.11
C GLU A 16 1.10 12.02 -18.20
N LEU A 17 1.65 11.27 -17.24
CA LEU A 17 1.54 9.82 -17.18
C LEU A 17 0.10 9.34 -17.03
N TRP A 18 -0.70 10.02 -16.19
CA TRP A 18 -2.09 9.66 -15.88
C TRP A 18 -2.98 9.58 -17.13
N TYR A 19 -2.75 10.48 -18.10
CA TYR A 19 -3.51 10.51 -19.35
C TYR A 19 -2.80 9.77 -20.49
N SER A 20 -1.63 9.17 -20.26
CA SER A 20 -0.92 8.45 -21.30
C SER A 20 -1.59 7.11 -21.60
N THR A 21 -1.92 6.91 -22.88
CA THR A 21 -2.40 5.62 -23.42
C THR A 21 -1.24 4.76 -23.93
N ARG A 22 0.01 5.19 -23.77
CA ARG A 22 1.19 4.48 -24.28
C ARG A 22 1.76 3.59 -23.19
N GLN A 23 1.76 2.28 -23.44
CA GLN A 23 2.36 1.31 -22.51
C GLN A 23 3.83 1.62 -22.19
N ASP A 24 4.59 2.12 -23.18
CA ASP A 24 6.01 2.48 -22.98
C ASP A 24 6.21 3.53 -21.88
N ASP A 25 5.29 4.50 -21.75
CA ASP A 25 5.39 5.56 -20.75
C ASP A 25 5.25 4.98 -19.33
N TRP A 26 4.35 4.01 -19.16
CA TRP A 26 4.15 3.27 -17.91
C TRP A 26 5.35 2.36 -17.58
N LEU A 27 5.91 1.67 -18.58
CA LEU A 27 7.11 0.84 -18.39
C LEU A 27 8.33 1.67 -18.00
N ILE A 28 8.47 2.88 -18.54
CA ILE A 28 9.53 3.81 -18.15
C ILE A 28 9.34 4.23 -16.69
N ALA A 29 8.12 4.62 -16.29
CA ALA A 29 7.82 5.01 -14.91
C ALA A 29 8.07 3.87 -13.92
N GLU A 30 7.68 2.64 -14.26
CA GLU A 30 7.95 1.44 -13.47
C GLU A 30 9.46 1.19 -13.32
N ASN A 31 10.23 1.29 -14.41
CA ASN A 31 11.68 1.14 -14.36
C ASN A 31 12.34 2.23 -13.51
N CYS A 32 11.85 3.48 -13.56
CA CYS A 32 12.28 4.56 -12.69
C CYS A 32 12.05 4.23 -11.21
N TYR A 33 10.90 3.65 -10.86
CA TYR A 33 10.62 3.18 -9.52
C TYR A 33 11.64 2.10 -9.08
N TRP A 34 11.86 1.06 -9.89
CA TRP A 34 12.81 0.00 -9.55
C TRP A 34 14.24 0.49 -9.36
N ASN A 35 14.65 1.54 -10.07
CA ASN A 35 15.96 2.17 -9.88
C ASN A 35 16.10 2.91 -8.54
N GLN A 36 14.99 3.27 -7.90
CA GLN A 36 14.98 3.90 -6.57
C GLN A 36 14.92 2.87 -5.43
N VAL A 37 14.42 1.66 -5.68
CA VAL A 37 14.40 0.58 -4.69
C VAL A 37 15.81 0.04 -4.48
N SER A 38 16.30 0.15 -3.24
CA SER A 38 17.61 -0.37 -2.86
C SER A 38 17.68 -1.89 -3.03
N ASP A 39 18.87 -2.40 -3.38
CA ASP A 39 19.08 -3.85 -3.55
C ASP A 39 18.67 -4.67 -2.31
N ALA A 40 18.87 -4.10 -1.11
CA ALA A 40 18.47 -4.71 0.15
C ALA A 40 16.95 -4.90 0.28
N ASN A 41 16.15 -4.04 -0.35
CA ASN A 41 14.68 -4.07 -0.27
C ASN A 41 14.03 -4.74 -1.49
N ARG A 42 14.75 -4.87 -2.62
CA ARG A 42 14.21 -5.47 -3.86
C ARG A 42 13.64 -6.87 -3.67
N ASN A 43 14.29 -7.70 -2.86
CA ASN A 43 13.80 -9.06 -2.59
C ASN A 43 12.47 -9.03 -1.82
N LEU A 44 12.33 -8.11 -0.88
CA LEU A 44 11.10 -7.95 -0.10
C LEU A 44 9.97 -7.41 -0.98
N GLU A 45 10.25 -6.42 -1.83
CA GLU A 45 9.29 -5.86 -2.80
C GLU A 45 8.71 -6.97 -3.68
N LYS A 46 9.59 -7.73 -4.34
CA LYS A 46 9.18 -8.85 -5.22
C LYS A 46 8.43 -9.95 -4.47
N SER A 47 8.78 -10.20 -3.21
CA SER A 47 8.09 -11.21 -2.42
C SER A 47 6.64 -10.82 -2.12
N LEU A 48 6.34 -9.52 -2.02
CA LEU A 48 4.98 -9.03 -1.82
C LEU A 48 4.21 -8.93 -3.13
N GLU A 49 4.86 -8.61 -4.25
CA GLU A 49 4.23 -8.67 -5.58
C GLU A 49 3.78 -10.08 -5.95
N MET A 50 4.54 -11.10 -5.55
CA MET A 50 4.23 -12.51 -5.80
C MET A 50 3.46 -13.17 -4.65
N LEU A 51 2.96 -12.38 -3.69
CA LEU A 51 2.29 -12.92 -2.52
C LEU A 51 1.02 -13.67 -2.94
N ASN A 52 0.89 -14.92 -2.52
CA ASN A 52 -0.35 -15.66 -2.67
C ASN A 52 -1.26 -15.41 -1.45
N PRO A 53 -2.45 -14.79 -1.62
CA PRO A 53 -3.35 -14.50 -0.52
C PRO A 53 -3.83 -15.77 0.20
N ASP A 54 -3.93 -16.89 -0.51
CA ASP A 54 -4.31 -18.16 0.08
C ASP A 54 -3.26 -18.65 1.09
N ASP A 55 -1.96 -18.37 0.88
CA ASP A 55 -0.93 -18.76 1.84
C ASP A 55 -1.14 -18.02 3.17
N ILE A 56 -1.47 -16.73 3.10
CA ILE A 56 -1.77 -15.90 4.28
C ILE A 56 -3.07 -16.34 4.97
N LYS A 57 -4.09 -16.70 4.19
CA LYS A 57 -5.37 -17.19 4.70
C LYS A 57 -5.23 -18.47 5.54
N HIS A 58 -4.34 -19.38 5.13
CA HIS A 58 -4.14 -20.66 5.80
C HIS A 58 -3.09 -20.62 6.92
N MET A 59 -2.46 -19.46 7.17
CA MET A 59 -1.60 -19.27 8.33
C MET A 59 -2.38 -19.39 9.63
N ASN A 60 -1.80 -20.05 10.62
CA ASN A 60 -2.24 -19.84 12.00
C ASN A 60 -1.97 -18.39 12.43
N VAL A 61 -2.62 -17.96 13.50
CA VAL A 61 -2.58 -16.56 13.93
C VAL A 61 -1.17 -16.12 14.38
N GLU A 62 -0.35 -17.02 14.93
CA GLU A 62 1.04 -16.73 15.27
C GLU A 62 1.89 -16.45 14.03
N THR A 63 1.68 -17.21 12.96
CA THR A 63 2.38 -17.03 11.69
C THR A 63 1.89 -15.76 10.98
N PHE A 64 0.59 -15.48 11.04
CA PHE A 64 0.02 -14.23 10.54
C PHE A 64 0.58 -13.00 11.30
N TYR A 65 0.73 -13.11 12.62
CA TYR A 65 1.39 -12.09 13.43
C TYR A 65 2.83 -11.84 12.97
N LEU A 66 3.60 -12.91 12.72
CA LEU A 66 4.98 -12.79 12.23
C LEU A 66 5.03 -12.20 10.82
N PHE A 67 4.12 -12.59 9.92
CA PHE A 67 3.99 -11.97 8.59
C PHE A 67 3.77 -10.46 8.70
N LEU A 68 2.82 -10.02 9.55
CA LEU A 68 2.59 -8.59 9.78
C LEU A 68 3.84 -7.91 10.34
N HIS A 69 4.47 -8.50 11.35
CA HIS A 69 5.59 -7.91 12.09
C HIS A 69 6.89 -7.83 11.28
N ASP A 70 7.26 -8.91 10.60
CA ASP A 70 8.58 -9.11 9.98
C ASP A 70 8.60 -8.95 8.47
N THR A 71 7.45 -9.05 7.81
CA THR A 71 7.33 -8.89 6.36
C THR A 71 6.59 -7.59 6.03
N TYR A 72 5.29 -7.53 6.31
CA TYR A 72 4.44 -6.44 5.85
C TYR A 72 4.84 -5.08 6.46
N PHE A 73 5.06 -5.00 7.78
CA PHE A 73 5.44 -3.73 8.41
C PHE A 73 6.84 -3.27 8.00
N VAL A 74 7.77 -4.20 7.74
CA VAL A 74 9.11 -3.86 7.28
C VAL A 74 9.06 -3.25 5.88
N TRP A 75 8.23 -3.82 5.00
CA TRP A 75 7.98 -3.27 3.68
C TRP A 75 7.30 -1.90 3.76
N LYS A 76 6.19 -1.80 4.51
CA LYS A 76 5.37 -0.58 4.53
C LYS A 76 6.03 0.60 5.26
N TYR A 77 6.81 0.35 6.31
CA TYR A 77 7.36 1.40 7.18
C TYR A 77 8.89 1.46 7.10
N THR A 78 9.39 2.15 6.08
CA THR A 78 10.84 2.36 5.88
C THR A 78 11.48 3.25 6.95
N ALA A 79 10.71 4.15 7.57
CA ALA A 79 11.18 4.99 8.67
C ALA A 79 11.27 4.20 9.99
N LYS A 80 12.50 4.07 10.53
CA LYS A 80 12.80 3.24 11.72
C LYS A 80 11.91 3.53 12.94
N ASN A 81 11.64 4.82 13.21
CA ASN A 81 10.78 5.23 14.32
C ASN A 81 9.32 4.80 14.09
N ARG A 82 8.80 4.96 12.88
CA ARG A 82 7.45 4.50 12.52
C ARG A 82 7.35 2.98 12.70
N LEU A 83 8.26 2.22 12.10
CA LEU A 83 8.32 0.76 12.23
C LEU A 83 8.32 0.31 13.70
N ALA A 84 9.18 0.91 14.53
CA ALA A 84 9.27 0.59 15.95
C ALA A 84 7.94 0.84 16.69
N THR A 85 7.32 2.01 16.46
CA THR A 85 6.03 2.34 17.09
C THR A 85 4.90 1.44 16.63
N THR A 86 4.84 1.11 15.34
CA THR A 86 3.81 0.24 14.76
C THR A 86 3.95 -1.19 15.29
N ARG A 87 5.17 -1.74 15.37
CA ARG A 87 5.45 -3.04 16.00
C ARG A 87 5.06 -3.07 17.48
N ALA A 88 5.32 -1.99 18.22
CA ALA A 88 4.91 -1.88 19.61
C ALA A 88 3.38 -1.90 19.79
N GLN A 89 2.62 -1.37 18.82
CA GLN A 89 1.16 -1.47 18.80
C GLN A 89 0.70 -2.89 18.46
N LEU A 90 1.28 -3.51 17.44
CA LEU A 90 0.95 -4.89 17.03
C LEU A 90 1.19 -5.88 18.18
N LYS A 91 2.27 -5.70 18.96
CA LYS A 91 2.59 -6.50 20.16
C LYS A 91 1.44 -6.60 21.16
N ARG A 92 0.52 -5.63 21.17
CA ARG A 92 -0.66 -5.66 22.05
C ARG A 92 -1.64 -6.77 21.69
N HIS A 93 -1.58 -7.35 20.49
CA HIS A 93 -2.34 -8.56 20.19
C HIS A 93 -1.77 -9.80 20.90
N LEU A 94 -0.52 -9.80 21.37
CA LEU A 94 0.02 -10.95 22.10
C LEU A 94 -0.64 -11.17 23.47
N THR A 95 -1.32 -10.17 24.02
CA THR A 95 -2.12 -10.34 25.26
C THR A 95 -3.45 -11.03 24.98
N ASP A 96 -3.95 -10.93 23.75
CA ASP A 96 -5.19 -11.57 23.29
C ASP A 96 -5.09 -11.84 21.79
N ILE A 97 -4.43 -12.96 21.47
CA ILE A 97 -4.15 -13.33 20.09
C ILE A 97 -5.42 -13.70 19.32
N THR A 98 -6.50 -14.05 20.03
CA THR A 98 -7.79 -14.42 19.43
C THR A 98 -8.40 -13.26 18.66
N THR A 99 -8.24 -12.02 19.15
CA THR A 99 -8.67 -10.82 18.42
C THR A 99 -7.99 -10.67 17.06
N LEU A 100 -6.72 -11.08 16.95
CA LEU A 100 -6.01 -11.04 15.67
C LEU A 100 -6.49 -12.16 14.74
N ALA A 101 -6.81 -13.33 15.30
CA ALA A 101 -7.38 -14.45 14.54
C ALA A 101 -8.77 -14.09 13.97
N GLU A 102 -9.60 -13.40 14.76
CA GLU A 102 -10.90 -12.88 14.30
C GLU A 102 -10.71 -11.89 13.16
N ILE A 103 -9.81 -10.92 13.30
CA ILE A 103 -9.51 -9.96 12.24
C ILE A 103 -9.02 -10.68 10.97
N GLN A 104 -8.12 -11.67 11.10
CA GLN A 104 -7.65 -12.47 9.96
C GLN A 104 -8.81 -13.19 9.27
N ASN A 105 -9.68 -13.86 10.02
CA ASN A 105 -10.85 -14.56 9.46
C ASN A 105 -11.79 -13.60 8.73
N GLU A 106 -12.09 -12.45 9.33
CA GLU A 106 -12.91 -11.40 8.71
C GLU A 106 -12.26 -10.87 7.42
N LEU A 107 -10.93 -10.66 7.44
CA LEU A 107 -10.16 -10.15 6.30
C LEU A 107 -10.23 -11.07 5.07
N PHE A 108 -10.40 -12.38 5.26
CA PHE A 108 -10.53 -13.34 4.15
C PHE A 108 -11.97 -13.75 3.83
N SER A 109 -12.95 -13.36 4.64
CA SER A 109 -14.37 -13.77 4.47
C SER A 109 -15.28 -12.64 4.00
N PHE A 110 -14.86 -11.38 4.09
CA PHE A 110 -15.67 -10.25 3.62
C PHE A 110 -15.81 -10.20 2.09
N ASP A 111 -16.87 -9.54 1.63
CA ASP A 111 -17.09 -9.20 0.22
C ASP A 111 -16.12 -8.09 -0.21
N LYS A 112 -15.18 -8.41 -1.10
CA LYS A 112 -14.10 -7.52 -1.53
C LYS A 112 -14.60 -6.30 -2.30
N ALA A 113 -15.81 -6.35 -2.86
CA ALA A 113 -16.45 -5.17 -3.45
C ALA A 113 -16.89 -4.13 -2.39
N GLN A 114 -16.94 -4.52 -1.11
CA GLN A 114 -17.26 -3.61 0.00
C GLN A 114 -15.98 -2.99 0.56
N ILE A 115 -15.43 -2.01 -0.17
CA ILE A 115 -14.18 -1.30 0.15
C ILE A 115 -14.15 -0.82 1.61
N ARG A 116 -15.22 -0.15 2.06
CA ARG A 116 -15.35 0.35 3.43
C ARG A 116 -15.14 -0.75 4.46
N THR A 117 -15.80 -1.89 4.27
CA THR A 117 -15.72 -3.04 5.17
C THR A 117 -14.30 -3.59 5.24
N GLY A 118 -13.63 -3.72 4.09
CA GLY A 118 -12.23 -4.15 4.03
C GLY A 118 -11.30 -3.23 4.84
N LEU A 119 -11.43 -1.91 4.63
CA LEU A 119 -10.64 -0.91 5.36
C LEU A 119 -10.94 -0.90 6.87
N GLU A 120 -12.20 -1.06 7.27
CA GLU A 120 -12.61 -1.16 8.67
C GLU A 120 -12.00 -2.40 9.35
N ILE A 121 -12.03 -3.56 8.68
CA ILE A 121 -11.41 -4.80 9.19
C ILE A 121 -9.90 -4.64 9.31
N ALA A 122 -9.21 -4.23 8.24
CA ALA A 122 -7.76 -4.13 8.22
C ALA A 122 -7.23 -3.07 9.21
N SER A 123 -7.95 -1.96 9.40
CA SER A 123 -7.57 -0.92 10.37
C SER A 123 -7.77 -1.32 11.84
N ARG A 124 -8.45 -2.43 12.13
CA ARG A 124 -8.48 -3.02 13.49
C ARG A 124 -7.15 -3.66 13.88
N ILE A 125 -6.28 -3.99 12.92
CA ILE A 125 -4.92 -4.48 13.21
C ILE A 125 -4.14 -3.35 13.88
N ARG A 126 -3.77 -3.56 15.13
CA ARG A 126 -3.11 -2.50 15.92
C ARG A 126 -1.80 -2.06 15.28
N GLY A 127 -1.69 -0.75 15.07
CA GLY A 127 -0.56 -0.13 14.39
C GLY A 127 -0.86 0.28 12.95
N LEU A 128 -1.91 -0.28 12.33
CA LEU A 128 -2.36 0.15 11.01
C LEU A 128 -3.33 1.33 11.12
N GLY A 129 -2.93 2.47 10.56
CA GLY A 129 -3.89 3.49 10.10
C GLY A 129 -4.39 3.15 8.69
N ILE A 130 -5.25 3.98 8.12
CA ILE A 130 -5.85 3.75 6.80
C ILE A 130 -4.80 3.48 5.73
N ALA A 131 -3.70 4.25 5.71
CA ALA A 131 -2.66 4.04 4.72
C ALA A 131 -1.90 2.70 4.85
N GLY A 132 -1.84 2.15 6.07
CA GLY A 132 -1.30 0.83 6.31
C GLY A 132 -2.34 -0.28 6.09
N ALA A 133 -3.63 0.02 6.27
CA ALA A 133 -4.71 -0.92 6.02
C ALA A 133 -4.93 -1.14 4.51
N SER A 134 -5.03 -0.06 3.73
CA SER A 134 -5.13 -0.12 2.26
C SER A 134 -3.95 -0.85 1.63
N GLY A 135 -2.72 -0.53 2.06
CA GLY A 135 -1.52 -1.23 1.58
C GLY A 135 -1.50 -2.73 1.90
N LEU A 136 -2.19 -3.18 2.95
CA LEU A 136 -2.30 -4.60 3.27
C LEU A 136 -3.33 -5.25 2.35
N LEU A 137 -4.46 -4.57 2.13
CA LEU A 137 -5.49 -5.03 1.22
C LEU A 137 -5.00 -5.07 -0.23
N SER A 138 -4.17 -4.12 -0.66
CA SER A 138 -3.63 -4.08 -2.02
C SER A 138 -2.69 -5.23 -2.32
N VAL A 139 -1.92 -5.70 -1.33
CA VAL A 139 -1.05 -6.89 -1.51
C VAL A 139 -1.83 -8.20 -1.40
N LEU A 140 -2.92 -8.23 -0.63
CA LEU A 140 -3.75 -9.43 -0.46
C LEU A 140 -4.81 -9.57 -1.55
N PHE A 141 -5.33 -8.47 -2.09
CA PHE A 141 -6.46 -8.44 -3.02
C PHE A 141 -6.25 -7.36 -4.10
N PRO A 142 -5.16 -7.44 -4.90
CA PRO A 142 -4.76 -6.37 -5.83
C PRO A 142 -5.81 -6.03 -6.90
N ASP A 143 -6.71 -6.96 -7.24
CA ASP A 143 -7.80 -6.71 -8.20
C ASP A 143 -8.92 -5.82 -7.63
N TYR A 144 -8.95 -5.59 -6.31
CA TYR A 144 -10.01 -4.87 -5.60
C TYR A 144 -9.53 -3.64 -4.85
N PHE A 145 -8.24 -3.58 -4.50
CA PHE A 145 -7.69 -2.53 -3.64
C PHE A 145 -6.39 -1.98 -4.21
N GLY A 146 -6.29 -0.66 -4.21
CA GLY A 146 -5.08 0.10 -4.44
C GLY A 146 -4.36 0.44 -3.14
N THR A 147 -3.23 1.14 -3.27
CA THR A 147 -2.58 1.73 -2.09
C THR A 147 -3.14 3.12 -1.87
N VAL A 148 -3.47 3.43 -0.62
CA VAL A 148 -3.85 4.78 -0.21
C VAL A 148 -2.76 5.32 0.70
N ASP A 149 -2.12 6.43 0.35
CA ASP A 149 -1.24 7.14 1.27
C ASP A 149 -1.06 8.62 0.90
N GLN A 150 -0.23 9.31 1.68
CA GLN A 150 0.04 10.73 1.48
C GLN A 150 0.61 11.06 0.09
N PHE A 151 1.36 10.14 -0.53
CA PHE A 151 1.99 10.37 -1.82
C PHE A 151 0.97 10.21 -2.93
N VAL A 152 0.03 9.27 -2.81
CA VAL A 152 -1.13 9.17 -3.72
C VAL A 152 -1.91 10.48 -3.72
N VAL A 153 -2.30 10.99 -2.55
CA VAL A 153 -3.04 12.26 -2.48
C VAL A 153 -2.22 13.43 -3.06
N LYS A 154 -0.94 13.54 -2.70
CA LYS A 154 -0.04 14.60 -3.21
C LYS A 154 0.13 14.53 -4.72
N SER A 155 0.16 13.33 -5.30
CA SER A 155 0.27 13.10 -6.74
C SER A 155 -1.03 13.42 -7.46
N LEU A 156 -2.17 12.94 -6.94
CA LEU A 156 -3.49 13.22 -7.52
C LEU A 156 -3.81 14.72 -7.52
N LEU A 157 -3.40 15.46 -6.48
CA LEU A 157 -3.55 16.93 -6.44
C LEU A 157 -2.79 17.68 -7.54
N ARG A 158 -1.86 17.03 -8.26
CA ARG A 158 -1.15 17.62 -9.41
C ARG A 158 -1.87 17.40 -10.74
N ILE A 159 -2.84 16.49 -10.79
CA ILE A 159 -3.58 16.14 -11.99
C ILE A 159 -4.75 17.13 -12.12
N ASN A 160 -4.80 17.84 -13.25
CA ASN A 160 -5.91 18.75 -13.54
C ASN A 160 -7.18 17.95 -13.84
N GLU A 161 -8.37 18.53 -13.58
CA GLU A 161 -9.66 17.95 -14.02
C GLU A 161 -10.04 16.58 -13.44
N LEU A 162 -9.50 16.21 -12.27
CA LEU A 162 -10.04 15.06 -11.52
C LEU A 162 -11.44 15.36 -10.98
N ASN A 163 -12.37 14.42 -11.16
CA ASN A 163 -13.73 14.53 -10.61
C ASN A 163 -13.72 14.62 -9.08
N GLU A 164 -12.72 13.99 -8.45
CA GLU A 164 -12.56 13.87 -7.01
C GLU A 164 -11.79 15.06 -6.39
N LEU A 165 -11.41 16.06 -7.19
CA LEU A 165 -10.54 17.17 -6.76
C LEU A 165 -11.06 17.89 -5.50
N GLU A 166 -12.38 18.11 -5.40
CA GLU A 166 -12.96 18.73 -4.21
C GLU A 166 -12.76 17.91 -2.93
N ASN A 167 -12.80 16.58 -3.05
CA ASN A 167 -12.54 15.69 -1.92
C ASN A 167 -11.05 15.69 -1.58
N LEU A 168 -10.19 15.56 -2.60
CA LEU A 168 -8.72 15.54 -2.44
C LEU A 168 -8.18 16.77 -1.72
N VAL A 169 -8.69 17.97 -2.04
CA VAL A 169 -8.26 19.23 -1.40
C VAL A 169 -8.62 19.29 0.09
N ARG A 170 -9.67 18.57 0.51
CA ARG A 170 -10.12 18.51 1.91
C ARG A 170 -9.35 17.46 2.73
N MET A 171 -8.68 16.51 2.08
CA MET A 171 -7.91 15.47 2.75
C MET A 171 -6.70 16.05 3.48
N ARG A 172 -6.31 15.41 4.58
CA ARG A 172 -5.04 15.67 5.28
C ARG A 172 -4.10 14.52 4.97
N PRO A 173 -3.15 14.64 4.02
CA PRO A 173 -2.34 13.51 3.53
C PRO A 173 -1.64 12.74 4.65
N GLU A 174 -1.15 13.44 5.69
CA GLU A 174 -0.45 12.85 6.82
C GLU A 174 -1.37 12.15 7.84
N ALA A 175 -2.68 12.29 7.70
CA ALA A 175 -3.71 11.80 8.64
C ALA A 175 -5.02 11.40 7.93
N LEU A 176 -4.91 10.53 6.92
CA LEU A 176 -6.05 10.04 6.15
C LEU A 176 -7.05 9.28 7.02
N THR A 177 -8.32 9.62 6.85
CA THR A 177 -9.48 9.00 7.52
C THR A 177 -10.03 7.83 6.70
N LEU A 178 -10.92 7.04 7.31
CA LEU A 178 -11.61 5.96 6.60
C LEU A 178 -12.40 6.50 5.40
N ALA A 179 -13.03 7.67 5.54
CA ALA A 179 -13.76 8.29 4.45
C ALA A 179 -12.83 8.66 3.29
N ASP A 180 -11.62 9.15 3.60
CA ASP A 180 -10.62 9.44 2.57
C ASP A 180 -10.16 8.18 1.86
N GLY A 181 -9.94 7.08 2.60
CA GLY A 181 -9.62 5.78 2.03
C GLY A 181 -10.68 5.27 1.06
N VAL A 182 -11.97 5.34 1.45
CA VAL A 182 -13.09 4.91 0.59
C VAL A 182 -13.22 5.76 -0.68
N VAL A 183 -12.78 7.02 -0.68
CA VAL A 183 -12.80 7.88 -1.88
C VAL A 183 -11.64 7.55 -2.84
N LEU A 184 -10.54 7.02 -2.33
CA LEU A 184 -9.31 6.77 -3.09
C LEU A 184 -9.18 5.35 -3.65
N GLU A 185 -10.06 4.44 -3.23
CA GLU A 185 -10.18 3.05 -3.68
C GLU A 185 -11.31 2.93 -4.71
#